data_AF-A0A170QYY7-F1
#
_entry.id   AF-A0A170QYY7-F1
#
_cell.length_a   1.000
_cell.length_b   1.000
_cell.length_c   1.000
_cell.angle_alpha   90.00
_cell.angle_beta   90.00
_cell.angle_gamma   90.00
#
_symmetry.space_group_name_H-M   'P 1'
#
loop_
_entity.id
_entity.type
_entity.pdbx_description
1 polymer ?
#
loop_
_entity_poly.entity_id
_entity_poly.type
_entity_poly.pdbx_seq_one_letter_code
_entity_poly.pdbx_strand_id
1 'polypeptide(L)'
;MVYVHESTRSIAFNGQKNYTFQRVEELLGIVPADVRPKHSNQPVRQGIPGTARYFHLLQEFEYDITNILEQAQLNAFHTKHDNRQHRCTGEALNIAQSMLQSIYPACPARIMLFTAGPCTIGPGMVVEPSLREPLRSHKDIDSETAKYYKKAKSFYDGLANRAAHNGNVIDIFAGCYDQVGLDEMSSLASRTGGVIILSDSFATSIFKQSFIRMFNVDSSPEGYLEMGFLASLMVKMSKEIKVSGLLGHAISSKGKTPSHVAETEIGIGGTSSWRIAGLRPSSTYALFFDITNTQPLTVVAGEAYPQAYIQFSTHYLHSSGFYRLRVTTIARPFDISNRGLGQPGQQSIVPTLSQSFDQEAAIAILAKLSIYKAESGLPIPDLTRWIDATLIKLCIRFANYIKEDPHSFRLPEAFIYFPQFVYHLRRSQFLQVFNNSPDETVYYRHVLMQEDTTNCSIMVQPTLTAYEIDKDEPEPVLLDSLSVNPNRILLLDTFFHILIYHGETIAAWRKQKYQELPEYENFKQLLEAPRQDASALLIDRFPLPRFIDTEARGSQARFLFSRLNPSKSASDIGSPVAGAVVLTDDVSLQDFMEYLIKLCVSKKAENIK
;
A
#
# COMPACT_ATOMS: atom_id res chain seq x y z
N MET A 1 -32.66 26.68 39.68
CA MET A 1 -31.97 26.32 38.43
C MET A 1 -30.48 26.30 38.73
N VAL A 2 -29.90 25.11 38.86
CA VAL A 2 -28.46 24.95 39.10
C VAL A 2 -27.89 24.44 37.78
N TYR A 3 -27.24 25.32 37.03
CA TYR A 3 -26.41 24.91 35.90
C TYR A 3 -25.11 24.36 36.48
N VAL A 4 -25.05 23.04 36.66
CA VAL A 4 -23.77 22.35 36.85
C VAL A 4 -23.24 22.09 35.44
N HIS A 5 -22.35 22.95 34.94
CA HIS A 5 -21.43 22.52 33.89
C HIS A 5 -20.52 21.48 34.55
N GLU A 6 -20.78 20.19 34.34
CA GLU A 6 -19.87 19.15 34.84
C GLU A 6 -18.51 19.36 34.17
N SER A 7 -17.51 19.70 34.99
CA SER A 7 -16.13 19.86 34.56
C SER A 7 -15.63 18.57 33.90
N THR A 8 -15.10 18.65 32.69
CA THR A 8 -14.39 17.55 32.02
C THR A 8 -13.32 16.98 32.96
N ARG A 9 -13.40 15.68 33.26
CA ARG A 9 -12.40 14.98 34.09
C ARG A 9 -11.39 14.28 33.19
N SER A 10 -10.10 14.49 33.45
CA SER A 10 -9.01 13.82 32.74
C SER A 10 -8.23 12.89 33.68
N ILE A 11 -7.73 11.77 33.14
CA ILE A 11 -6.83 10.86 33.83
C ILE A 11 -5.49 10.91 33.12
N ALA A 12 -4.43 11.26 33.85
CA ALA A 12 -3.09 11.37 33.30
C ALA A 12 -2.26 10.12 33.63
N PHE A 13 -1.63 9.56 32.61
CA PHE A 13 -0.65 8.47 32.73
C PHE A 13 0.76 9.01 32.51
N ASN A 14 1.75 8.43 33.18
CA ASN A 14 3.14 8.78 32.93
C ASN A 14 3.63 8.05 31.68
N GLY A 15 3.74 8.77 30.56
CA GLY A 15 4.16 8.20 29.27
C GLY A 15 5.56 7.60 29.21
N GLN A 16 6.39 7.72 30.26
CA GLN A 16 7.68 7.03 30.36
C GLN A 16 7.54 5.58 30.84
N LYS A 17 6.45 5.27 31.56
CA LYS A 17 6.20 3.95 32.13
C LYS A 17 5.47 3.07 31.12
N ASN A 18 5.79 1.78 31.14
CA ASN A 18 5.03 0.77 30.42
C ASN A 18 3.92 0.25 31.32
N TYR A 19 2.66 0.43 30.94
CA TYR A 19 1.51 -0.08 31.69
C TYR A 19 1.03 -1.42 31.12
N THR A 20 0.80 -2.40 31.99
CA THR A 20 0.15 -3.65 31.58
C THR A 20 -1.35 -3.41 31.40
N PHE A 21 -2.00 -4.24 30.59
CA PHE A 21 -3.46 -4.23 30.39
C PHE A 21 -4.23 -4.18 31.72
N GLN A 22 -3.92 -5.11 32.64
CA GLN A 22 -4.53 -5.19 33.98
C GLN A 22 -4.32 -3.91 34.79
N ARG A 23 -3.14 -3.29 34.68
CA ARG A 23 -2.86 -2.06 35.41
C ARG A 23 -3.66 -0.87 34.88
N VAL A 24 -3.89 -0.82 33.56
CA VAL A 24 -4.74 0.20 32.94
C VAL A 24 -6.19 0.04 33.43
N GLU A 25 -6.70 -1.19 33.49
CA GLU A 25 -8.03 -1.50 34.02
C GLU A 25 -8.23 -1.01 35.46
N GLU A 26 -7.29 -1.35 36.34
CA GLU A 26 -7.30 -0.92 37.72
C GLU A 26 -7.31 0.61 37.85
N LEU A 27 -6.43 1.29 37.11
CA LEU A 27 -6.27 2.75 37.18
C LEU A 27 -7.47 3.50 36.62
N LEU A 28 -8.11 2.98 35.57
CA LEU A 28 -9.33 3.55 35.01
C LEU A 28 -10.59 3.14 35.82
N GLY A 29 -10.43 2.22 36.77
CA GLY A 29 -11.52 1.64 37.56
C GLY A 29 -12.50 0.86 36.69
N ILE A 30 -12.04 0.25 35.60
CA ILE A 30 -12.84 -0.59 34.71
C ILE A 30 -12.73 -2.01 35.28
N VAL A 31 -13.56 -2.33 36.27
CA VAL A 31 -13.52 -3.66 36.91
C VAL A 31 -14.31 -4.65 36.05
N PRO A 32 -13.76 -5.82 35.69
CA PRO A 32 -14.52 -6.89 35.04
C PRO A 32 -15.71 -7.30 35.92
N ALA A 33 -16.88 -7.52 35.31
CA ALA A 33 -18.11 -7.88 36.02
C ALA A 33 -17.96 -9.11 36.94
N ASP A 34 -17.01 -10.01 36.65
CA ASP A 34 -16.80 -11.29 37.33
C ASP A 34 -15.93 -11.25 38.61
N VAL A 35 -15.29 -10.11 38.94
CA VAL A 35 -14.38 -10.01 40.11
C VAL A 35 -15.03 -9.34 41.31
N ARG A 36 -16.37 -9.26 41.40
CA ARG A 36 -17.01 -8.82 42.65
C ARG A 36 -16.90 -9.93 43.70
N PRO A 37 -16.13 -9.74 44.80
CA PRO A 37 -16.17 -10.70 45.90
C PRO A 37 -17.57 -10.66 46.51
N LYS A 38 -18.22 -11.81 46.70
CA LYS A 38 -19.51 -11.93 47.42
C LYS A 38 -19.45 -11.56 48.92
N HIS A 39 -18.37 -10.93 49.38
CA HIS A 39 -18.15 -10.59 50.78
C HIS A 39 -17.69 -9.14 50.95
N SER A 40 -18.64 -8.20 50.92
CA SER A 40 -18.56 -7.00 51.76
C SER A 40 -19.94 -6.36 51.91
N ASN A 41 -20.41 -6.26 53.16
CA ASN A 41 -21.61 -5.51 53.56
C ASN A 41 -21.29 -4.00 53.58
N GLN A 42 -21.00 -3.41 52.42
CA GLN A 42 -20.96 -1.95 52.28
C GLN A 42 -22.02 -1.50 51.26
N PRO A 43 -22.65 -0.33 51.48
CA PRO A 43 -23.68 0.18 50.60
C PRO A 43 -23.10 0.36 49.19
N VAL A 44 -23.68 -0.38 48.25
CA VAL A 44 -23.30 -0.38 46.84
C VAL A 44 -23.54 1.01 46.27
N ARG A 45 -22.49 1.82 46.11
CA ARG A 45 -22.54 2.97 45.19
C ARG A 45 -22.76 2.38 43.80
N GLN A 46 -23.93 2.63 43.22
CA GLN A 46 -24.21 2.37 41.80
C GLN A 46 -23.25 3.22 40.97
N GLY A 47 -22.07 2.68 40.67
CA GLY A 47 -21.14 3.29 39.74
C GLY A 47 -21.68 3.17 38.32
N ILE A 48 -21.56 4.26 37.56
CA ILE A 48 -21.77 4.28 36.11
C ILE A 48 -20.95 3.13 35.49
N PRO A 49 -21.51 2.31 34.58
CA PRO A 49 -20.76 1.29 33.85
C PRO A 49 -19.47 1.86 33.27
N GLY A 50 -18.37 1.09 33.29
CA GLY A 50 -17.07 1.56 32.76
C GLY A 50 -17.13 2.07 31.32
N THR A 51 -18.04 1.53 30.51
CA THR A 51 -18.39 1.97 29.15
C THR A 51 -18.84 3.43 29.11
N ALA A 52 -19.89 3.77 29.88
CA ALA A 52 -20.55 5.09 29.88
C ALA A 52 -19.71 6.22 30.52
N ARG A 53 -18.49 5.94 30.97
CA ARG A 53 -17.56 7.00 31.43
C ARG A 53 -16.66 7.54 30.32
N TYR A 54 -16.31 6.70 29.36
CA TYR A 54 -15.27 7.02 28.39
C TYR A 54 -15.69 6.83 26.92
N PHE A 55 -16.78 6.09 26.67
CA PHE A 55 -17.39 5.95 25.36
C PHE A 55 -18.84 6.39 25.44
N HIS A 56 -19.21 7.28 24.54
CA HIS A 56 -20.51 7.93 24.52
C HIS A 56 -21.10 7.89 23.11
N LEU A 57 -22.42 8.00 23.01
CA LEU A 57 -23.08 8.19 21.74
C LEU A 57 -22.79 9.60 21.24
N LEU A 58 -22.30 9.73 20.00
CA LEU A 58 -21.94 11.03 19.43
C LEU A 58 -23.13 12.00 19.44
N GLN A 59 -24.34 11.53 19.15
CA GLN A 59 -25.56 12.36 19.17
C GLN A 59 -25.83 13.02 20.54
N GLU A 60 -25.37 12.40 21.63
CA GLU A 60 -25.56 12.93 22.99
C GLU A 60 -24.41 13.85 23.42
N PHE A 61 -23.20 13.64 22.87
CA PHE A 61 -21.96 14.29 23.30
C PHE A 61 -21.29 15.17 22.22
N GLU A 62 -21.99 15.46 21.11
CA GLU A 62 -21.45 16.21 19.96
C GLU A 62 -20.93 17.60 20.37
N TYR A 63 -21.71 18.34 21.17
CA TYR A 63 -21.32 19.66 21.65
C TYR A 63 -20.08 19.59 22.55
N ASP A 64 -20.06 18.64 23.50
CA ASP A 64 -18.96 18.50 24.45
C ASP A 64 -17.66 18.09 23.77
N ILE A 65 -17.70 17.13 22.84
CA ILE A 65 -16.48 16.73 22.11
C ILE A 65 -15.96 17.85 21.21
N THR A 66 -16.86 18.60 20.55
CA THR A 66 -16.48 19.75 19.73
C THR A 66 -15.80 20.81 20.59
N ASN A 67 -16.37 21.17 21.74
CA ASN A 67 -15.75 22.12 22.66
C ASN A 67 -14.39 21.64 23.16
N ILE A 68 -14.25 20.34 23.51
CA ILE A 68 -12.97 19.76 23.95
C ILE A 68 -11.91 19.89 22.86
N LEU A 69 -12.27 19.62 21.61
CA LEU A 69 -11.36 19.72 20.46
C LEU A 69 -10.99 21.18 20.16
N GLU A 70 -11.95 22.12 20.23
CA GLU A 70 -11.71 23.56 20.01
C GLU A 70 -10.85 24.19 21.13
N GLN A 71 -10.98 23.68 22.35
CA GLN A 71 -10.19 24.13 23.51
C GLN A 71 -8.83 23.42 23.64
N ALA A 72 -8.53 22.43 22.79
CA ALA A 72 -7.28 21.70 22.84
C ALA A 72 -6.08 22.65 22.60
N GLN A 73 -5.17 22.68 23.56
CA GLN A 73 -3.98 23.53 23.49
C GLN A 73 -2.72 22.72 23.16
N LEU A 74 -1.70 23.42 22.67
CA LEU A 74 -0.37 22.84 22.53
C LEU A 74 0.16 22.39 23.90
N ASN A 75 0.98 21.34 23.87
CA ASN A 75 1.66 20.86 25.07
C ASN A 75 2.49 21.98 25.71
N ALA A 76 2.16 22.34 26.95
CA ALA A 76 2.81 23.42 27.71
C ALA A 76 4.13 23.00 28.41
N PHE A 77 4.52 21.72 28.35
CA PHE A 77 5.78 21.28 28.95
C PHE A 77 6.98 21.94 28.25
N HIS A 78 7.81 22.62 29.02
CA HIS A 78 9.02 23.27 28.52
C HIS A 78 9.97 22.25 27.88
N THR A 79 10.32 22.49 26.62
CA THR A 79 11.30 21.70 25.87
C THR A 79 12.51 22.58 25.59
N LYS A 80 13.72 22.07 25.84
CA LYS A 80 14.96 22.80 25.53
C LYS A 80 15.07 23.03 24.02
N HIS A 81 15.70 24.13 23.60
CA HIS A 81 15.84 24.48 22.17
C HIS A 81 16.59 23.42 21.35
N ASP A 82 17.52 22.70 21.95
CA ASP A 82 18.28 21.62 21.34
C ASP A 82 17.59 20.25 21.39
N ASN A 83 16.33 20.21 21.83
CA ASN A 83 15.55 18.99 21.97
C ASN A 83 14.25 19.04 21.15
N ARG A 84 13.89 17.89 20.57
CA ARG A 84 12.55 17.52 20.14
C ARG A 84 11.60 17.49 21.34
N GLN A 85 10.32 17.71 21.09
CA GLN A 85 9.27 17.56 22.10
C GLN A 85 9.24 16.13 22.66
N HIS A 86 8.95 16.00 23.96
CA HIS A 86 8.71 14.71 24.60
C HIS A 86 7.36 14.13 24.15
N ARG A 87 7.40 13.02 23.40
CA ARG A 87 6.23 12.37 22.83
C ARG A 87 6.22 10.89 23.19
N CYS A 88 5.17 10.44 23.86
CA CYS A 88 4.98 9.07 24.34
C CYS A 88 3.94 8.31 23.51
N THR A 89 4.11 8.31 22.18
CA THR A 89 3.16 7.72 21.22
C THR A 89 2.86 6.26 21.53
N GLY A 90 3.89 5.46 21.84
CA GLY A 90 3.74 4.05 22.11
C GLY A 90 2.85 3.75 23.32
N GLU A 91 3.02 4.51 24.40
CA GLU A 91 2.20 4.33 25.59
C GLU A 91 0.77 4.85 25.40
N ALA A 92 0.59 5.94 24.65
CA ALA A 92 -0.75 6.44 24.31
C ALA A 92 -1.57 5.38 23.56
N LEU A 93 -0.95 4.71 22.58
CA LEU A 93 -1.56 3.59 21.86
C LEU A 93 -1.85 2.40 22.78
N ASN A 94 -0.90 2.05 23.66
CA ASN A 94 -1.07 0.95 24.61
C ASN A 94 -2.26 1.17 25.56
N ILE A 95 -2.42 2.40 26.08
CA ILE A 95 -3.55 2.76 26.94
C ILE A 95 -4.86 2.73 26.17
N ALA A 96 -4.93 3.35 24.99
CA ALA A 96 -6.14 3.39 24.17
C ALA A 96 -6.63 1.97 23.81
N GLN A 97 -5.69 1.11 23.43
CA GLN A 97 -5.98 -0.28 23.11
C GLN A 97 -6.40 -1.10 24.34
N SER A 98 -5.72 -0.91 25.47
CA SER A 98 -6.07 -1.60 26.71
C SER A 98 -7.47 -1.20 27.17
N MET A 99 -7.79 0.08 27.11
CA MET A 99 -9.12 0.61 27.43
C MET A 99 -10.21 0.03 26.53
N LEU A 100 -9.97 -0.07 25.21
CA LEU A 100 -10.89 -0.72 24.28
C LEU A 100 -11.08 -2.21 24.57
N GLN A 101 -9.99 -2.93 24.84
CA GLN A 101 -10.04 -4.35 25.14
C GLN A 101 -10.83 -4.65 26.44
N SER A 102 -10.75 -3.76 27.43
CA SER A 102 -11.48 -3.89 28.69
C SER A 102 -12.96 -3.58 28.58
N ILE A 103 -13.29 -2.54 27.81
CA ILE A 103 -14.65 -2.01 27.73
C ILE A 103 -15.47 -2.73 26.65
N TYR A 104 -14.86 -3.00 25.51
CA TYR A 104 -15.48 -3.56 24.30
C TYR A 104 -14.66 -4.72 23.73
N PRO A 105 -14.53 -5.84 24.48
CA PRO A 105 -13.79 -7.00 24.00
C PRO A 105 -14.46 -7.57 22.74
N ALA A 106 -13.66 -7.81 21.69
CA ALA A 106 -14.11 -8.36 20.41
C ALA A 106 -15.17 -7.53 19.66
N CYS A 107 -15.31 -6.24 19.98
CA CYS A 107 -16.13 -5.30 19.23
C CYS A 107 -15.31 -4.58 18.16
N PRO A 108 -15.93 -4.17 17.05
CA PRO A 108 -15.29 -3.30 16.08
C PRO A 108 -14.95 -1.96 16.74
N ALA A 109 -13.69 -1.56 16.67
CA ALA A 109 -13.27 -0.23 17.11
C ALA A 109 -12.12 0.26 16.25
N ARG A 110 -11.99 1.58 16.12
CA ARG A 110 -10.96 2.22 15.31
C ARG A 110 -10.19 3.22 16.16
N ILE A 111 -8.89 2.97 16.33
CA ILE A 111 -7.95 3.87 17.00
C ILE A 111 -7.31 4.75 15.93
N MET A 112 -7.60 6.04 15.94
CA MET A 112 -7.03 7.00 15.00
C MET A 112 -5.87 7.74 15.65
N LEU A 113 -4.63 7.38 15.29
CA LEU A 113 -3.43 8.05 15.80
C LEU A 113 -3.09 9.26 14.93
N PHE A 114 -3.13 10.46 15.51
CA PHE A 114 -2.60 11.68 14.90
C PHE A 114 -1.24 12.00 15.52
N THR A 115 -0.16 11.91 14.73
CA THR A 115 1.21 12.18 15.19
C THR A 115 1.92 13.26 14.37
N ALA A 116 2.57 14.19 15.07
CA ALA A 116 3.32 15.31 14.49
C ALA A 116 4.83 15.21 14.78
N GLY A 117 5.36 13.99 14.85
CA GLY A 117 6.77 13.72 15.09
C GLY A 117 7.02 12.33 15.69
N PRO A 118 8.29 11.95 15.90
CA PRO A 118 8.64 10.63 16.41
C PRO A 118 8.28 10.46 17.89
N CYS A 119 8.11 9.21 18.31
CA CYS A 119 8.07 8.87 19.73
C CYS A 119 9.46 9.08 20.34
N THR A 120 9.59 9.97 21.33
CA THR A 120 10.88 10.37 21.92
C THR A 120 11.04 9.96 23.38
N ILE A 121 10.00 9.33 23.97
CA ILE A 121 10.06 8.89 25.35
C ILE A 121 9.14 7.69 25.60
N GLY A 122 9.57 6.81 26.51
CA GLY A 122 8.80 5.63 26.90
C GLY A 122 8.88 4.46 25.92
N PRO A 123 7.97 3.48 26.03
CA PRO A 123 7.89 2.36 25.11
C PRO A 123 7.63 2.81 23.66
N GLY A 124 8.24 2.11 22.70
CA GLY A 124 8.13 2.47 21.28
C GLY A 124 8.90 3.72 20.88
N MET A 125 9.89 4.16 21.67
CA MET A 125 10.77 5.29 21.35
C MET A 125 11.57 5.03 20.06
N VAL A 126 11.59 6.02 19.17
CA VAL A 126 12.20 5.96 17.82
C VAL A 126 13.55 6.70 17.80
N VAL A 127 13.66 7.80 18.55
CA VAL A 127 14.86 8.63 18.65
C VAL A 127 14.87 9.36 19.99
N GLU A 128 16.04 9.74 20.52
CA GLU A 128 16.08 10.60 21.70
C GLU A 128 15.55 12.02 21.44
N PRO A 129 15.17 12.74 22.51
CA PRO A 129 14.83 14.15 22.41
C PRO A 129 15.96 15.00 21.81
N SER A 130 17.23 14.71 22.09
CA SER A 130 18.36 15.53 21.61
C SER A 130 18.42 15.60 20.07
N LEU A 131 18.41 16.82 19.51
CA LEU A 131 18.55 17.06 18.07
C LEU A 131 19.92 16.69 17.52
N ARG A 132 20.92 16.47 18.40
CA ARG A 132 22.25 15.96 17.99
C ARG A 132 22.18 14.53 17.48
N GLU A 133 21.21 13.75 17.95
CA GLU A 133 20.97 12.40 17.42
C GLU A 133 20.03 12.49 16.21
N PRO A 134 20.48 12.09 15.01
CA PRO A 134 19.64 12.08 13.83
C PRO A 134 18.60 10.95 13.91
N LEU A 135 17.54 11.08 13.11
CA LEU A 135 16.63 9.97 12.84
C LEU A 135 17.34 8.92 11.99
N ARG A 136 17.01 7.64 12.20
CA ARG A 136 17.54 6.54 11.40
C ARG A 136 17.21 6.69 9.92
N SER A 137 18.18 6.34 9.08
CA SER A 137 18.06 6.15 7.64
C SER A 137 18.02 4.65 7.28
N HIS A 138 17.75 4.31 6.02
CA HIS A 138 17.86 2.92 5.52
C HIS A 138 19.25 2.33 5.78
N LYS A 139 20.31 3.12 5.56
CA LYS A 139 21.69 2.71 5.82
C LYS A 139 21.91 2.34 7.29
N ASP A 140 21.33 3.09 8.22
CA ASP A 140 21.50 2.83 9.66
C ASP A 140 20.77 1.55 10.07
N ILE A 141 19.63 1.25 9.45
CA ILE A 141 18.86 0.02 9.68
C ILE A 141 19.62 -1.18 9.11
N ASP A 142 20.07 -1.10 7.85
CA ASP A 142 20.78 -2.18 7.15
C ASP A 142 22.13 -2.52 7.80
N SER A 143 22.83 -1.50 8.32
CA SER A 143 24.09 -1.68 9.04
C SER A 143 23.91 -2.04 10.52
N GLU A 144 22.67 -2.22 10.98
CA GLU A 144 22.30 -2.46 12.38
C GLU A 144 22.80 -1.40 13.39
N THR A 145 23.02 -0.17 12.93
CA THR A 145 23.46 0.96 13.77
C THR A 145 22.30 1.78 14.34
N ALA A 146 21.08 1.55 13.86
CA ALA A 146 19.85 2.18 14.36
C ALA A 146 19.47 1.69 15.78
N LYS A 147 19.98 2.37 16.81
CA LYS A 147 19.91 1.99 18.23
C LYS A 147 18.52 1.57 18.73
N TYR A 148 17.47 2.30 18.35
CA TYR A 148 16.12 2.10 18.90
C TYR A 148 15.22 1.20 18.05
N TYR A 149 15.61 0.93 16.80
CA TYR A 149 14.74 0.36 15.77
C TYR A 149 14.16 -1.00 16.17
N LYS A 150 15.02 -1.99 16.48
CA LYS A 150 14.59 -3.37 16.80
C LYS A 150 13.64 -3.40 18.02
N LYS A 151 13.92 -2.59 19.05
CA LYS A 151 13.10 -2.51 20.27
C LYS A 151 11.75 -1.85 20.01
N ALA A 152 11.72 -0.75 19.25
CA ALA A 152 10.49 -0.06 18.89
C ALA A 152 9.61 -0.91 17.97
N LYS A 153 10.18 -1.50 16.92
CA LYS A 153 9.48 -2.39 15.99
C LYS A 153 8.86 -3.59 16.71
N SER A 154 9.60 -4.24 17.61
CA SER A 154 9.06 -5.34 18.43
C SER A 154 7.91 -4.91 19.34
N PHE A 155 7.98 -3.71 19.92
CA PHE A 155 6.91 -3.17 20.77
C PHE A 155 5.62 -2.92 19.97
N TYR A 156 5.70 -2.22 18.83
CA TYR A 156 4.53 -1.95 17.99
C TYR A 156 3.97 -3.21 17.34
N ASP A 157 4.80 -4.18 16.97
CA ASP A 157 4.35 -5.50 16.52
C ASP A 157 3.53 -6.24 17.58
N GLY A 158 3.91 -6.13 18.85
CA GLY A 158 3.14 -6.65 19.98
C GLY A 158 1.76 -6.00 20.09
N LEU A 159 1.70 -4.67 19.98
CA LEU A 159 0.45 -3.92 19.98
C LEU A 159 -0.45 -4.28 18.78
N ALA A 160 0.15 -4.35 17.58
CA ALA A 160 -0.53 -4.72 16.34
C ALA A 160 -1.17 -6.11 16.42
N ASN A 161 -0.41 -7.10 16.93
CA ASN A 161 -0.92 -8.44 17.15
C ASN A 161 -2.12 -8.44 18.10
N ARG A 162 -2.02 -7.74 19.23
CA ARG A 162 -3.12 -7.64 20.19
C ARG A 162 -4.35 -6.97 19.56
N ALA A 163 -4.17 -5.95 18.71
CA ALA A 163 -5.27 -5.19 18.11
C ALA A 163 -6.01 -6.04 17.07
N ALA A 164 -5.24 -6.71 16.20
CA ALA A 164 -5.78 -7.58 15.18
C ALA A 164 -6.56 -8.76 15.77
N HIS A 165 -6.09 -9.36 16.87
CA HIS A 165 -6.82 -10.44 17.56
C HIS A 165 -8.13 -9.95 18.21
N ASN A 166 -8.13 -8.75 18.79
CA ASN A 166 -9.31 -8.12 19.37
C ASN A 166 -10.28 -7.57 18.31
N GLY A 167 -9.87 -7.49 17.04
CA GLY A 167 -10.69 -6.92 15.98
C GLY A 167 -10.73 -5.39 15.99
N ASN A 168 -9.71 -4.75 16.55
CA ASN A 168 -9.56 -3.29 16.53
C ASN A 168 -8.69 -2.87 15.33
N VAL A 169 -9.10 -1.79 14.67
CA VAL A 169 -8.39 -1.12 13.57
C VAL A 169 -7.50 -0.02 14.16
N ILE A 170 -6.28 0.13 13.64
CA ILE A 170 -5.40 1.25 14.01
C ILE A 170 -4.99 2.00 12.75
N ASP A 171 -5.42 3.25 12.66
CA ASP A 171 -5.03 4.18 11.60
C ASP A 171 -3.89 5.09 12.08
N ILE A 172 -2.97 5.44 11.18
CA ILE A 172 -1.84 6.33 11.46
C ILE A 172 -1.90 7.54 10.52
N PHE A 173 -2.12 8.70 11.09
CA PHE A 173 -2.09 9.99 10.41
C PHE A 173 -0.85 10.76 10.87
N ALA A 174 0.13 10.87 9.96
CA ALA A 174 1.36 11.61 10.18
C ALA A 174 1.26 12.99 9.53
N GLY A 175 1.44 14.04 10.34
CA GLY A 175 1.48 15.44 9.92
C GLY A 175 2.79 16.07 10.38
N CYS A 176 3.90 15.73 9.73
CA CYS A 176 5.24 16.13 10.10
C CYS A 176 6.15 16.22 8.88
N TYR A 177 6.99 17.26 8.81
CA TYR A 177 7.97 17.45 7.74
C TYR A 177 9.14 16.46 7.78
N ASP A 178 9.36 15.81 8.92
CA ASP A 178 10.39 14.79 9.13
C ASP A 178 9.73 13.47 9.57
N GLN A 179 10.51 12.40 9.69
CA GLN A 179 10.01 11.06 9.99
C GLN A 179 9.36 10.97 11.38
N VAL A 180 8.32 10.15 11.50
CA VAL A 180 7.54 9.93 12.74
C VAL A 180 7.78 8.55 13.36
N GLY A 181 8.56 7.69 12.70
CA GLY A 181 8.73 6.29 13.11
C GLY A 181 7.68 5.37 12.50
N LEU A 182 7.25 5.68 11.28
CA LEU A 182 6.22 4.91 10.58
C LEU A 182 6.70 3.50 10.25
N ASP A 183 7.97 3.31 9.91
CA ASP A 183 8.51 1.95 9.68
C ASP A 183 8.30 1.05 10.91
N GLU A 184 8.63 1.54 12.10
CA GLU A 184 8.43 0.81 13.35
C GLU A 184 6.96 0.58 13.69
N MET A 185 6.06 1.51 13.32
CA MET A 185 4.64 1.47 13.65
C MET A 185 3.75 0.80 12.59
N SER A 186 4.27 0.56 11.39
CA SER A 186 3.49 0.17 10.21
C SER A 186 2.64 -1.08 10.40
N SER A 187 3.11 -2.04 11.21
CA SER A 187 2.37 -3.26 11.51
C SER A 187 1.02 -2.99 12.19
N LEU A 188 0.86 -1.87 12.91
CA LEU A 188 -0.41 -1.47 13.53
C LEU A 188 -1.51 -1.34 12.48
N ALA A 189 -1.23 -0.66 11.36
CA ALA A 189 -2.17 -0.50 10.27
C ALA A 189 -2.22 -1.76 9.38
N SER A 190 -1.06 -2.28 8.96
CA SER A 190 -0.98 -3.41 8.02
C SER A 190 -1.60 -4.70 8.57
N ARG A 191 -1.53 -4.99 9.88
CA ARG A 191 -2.16 -6.20 10.44
C ARG A 191 -3.65 -6.03 10.76
N THR A 192 -4.14 -4.79 10.86
CA THR A 192 -5.51 -4.50 11.24
C THR A 192 -6.39 -4.03 10.06
N GLY A 193 -5.79 -3.74 8.90
CA GLY A 193 -6.50 -3.13 7.78
C GLY A 193 -6.77 -1.64 7.99
N GLY A 194 -6.01 -1.01 8.89
CA GLY A 194 -6.01 0.43 9.08
C GLY A 194 -5.32 1.17 7.93
N VAL A 195 -5.54 2.48 7.90
CA VAL A 195 -4.98 3.41 6.92
C VAL A 195 -3.69 4.03 7.45
N ILE A 196 -2.74 4.27 6.54
CA ILE A 196 -1.63 5.19 6.77
C ILE A 196 -1.79 6.42 5.85
N ILE A 197 -1.76 7.62 6.44
CA ILE A 197 -1.66 8.88 5.70
C ILE A 197 -0.38 9.59 6.13
N LEU A 198 0.54 9.77 5.20
CA LEU A 198 1.80 10.50 5.41
C LEU A 198 1.70 11.87 4.75
N SER A 199 1.79 12.93 5.55
CA SER A 199 1.72 14.32 5.08
C SER A 199 2.70 15.22 5.84
N ASP A 200 3.14 16.29 5.18
CA ASP A 200 4.05 17.28 5.78
C ASP A 200 3.41 18.00 6.98
N SER A 201 2.08 18.15 6.96
CA SER A 201 1.30 18.85 7.99
C SER A 201 -0.19 18.51 7.89
N PHE A 202 -0.88 18.51 9.02
CA PHE A 202 -2.35 18.40 9.10
C PHE A 202 -3.09 19.61 8.48
N ALA A 203 -2.38 20.70 8.16
CA ALA A 203 -2.98 21.83 7.47
C ALA A 203 -3.18 21.59 5.95
N THR A 204 -2.47 20.60 5.38
CA THR A 204 -2.46 20.33 3.93
C THR A 204 -3.80 19.80 3.42
N SER A 205 -4.10 20.08 2.15
CA SER A 205 -5.26 19.51 1.46
C SER A 205 -5.17 17.98 1.37
N ILE A 206 -3.96 17.44 1.19
CA ILE A 206 -3.67 16.01 1.17
C ILE A 206 -4.23 15.34 2.44
N PHE A 207 -3.84 15.82 3.63
CA PHE A 207 -4.35 15.25 4.87
C PHE A 207 -5.87 15.46 5.01
N LYS A 208 -6.35 16.70 4.89
CA LYS A 208 -7.76 17.05 5.16
C LYS A 208 -8.73 16.24 4.28
N GLN A 209 -8.49 16.22 2.98
CA GLN A 209 -9.36 15.53 2.03
C GLN A 209 -9.25 14.01 2.17
N SER A 210 -8.04 13.47 2.36
CA SER A 210 -7.87 12.03 2.58
C SER A 210 -8.52 11.57 3.89
N PHE A 211 -8.43 12.37 4.95
CA PHE A 211 -9.09 12.08 6.23
C PHE A 211 -10.61 12.05 6.08
N ILE A 212 -11.20 13.04 5.40
CA ILE A 212 -12.64 13.09 5.13
C ILE A 212 -13.08 11.87 4.30
N ARG A 213 -12.33 11.51 3.25
CA ARG A 213 -12.64 10.37 2.39
C ARG A 213 -12.66 9.02 3.09
N MET A 214 -11.97 8.91 4.22
CA MET A 214 -12.06 7.70 5.05
C MET A 214 -13.50 7.44 5.51
N PHE A 215 -14.32 8.49 5.62
CA PHE A 215 -15.71 8.44 6.04
C PHE A 215 -16.69 8.60 4.88
N ASN A 216 -16.27 8.29 3.65
CA ASN A 216 -17.19 8.21 2.53
C ASN A 216 -18.34 7.25 2.83
N VAL A 217 -19.51 7.60 2.31
CA VAL A 217 -20.73 6.82 2.44
C VAL A 217 -21.06 6.14 1.12
N ASP A 218 -21.71 4.98 1.20
CA ASP A 218 -22.18 4.25 0.05
C ASP A 218 -23.32 4.99 -0.68
N SER A 219 -23.64 4.53 -1.89
CA SER A 219 -24.72 5.10 -2.71
C SER A 219 -26.12 4.68 -2.25
N SER A 220 -26.25 4.05 -1.07
CA SER A 220 -27.56 3.69 -0.54
C SER A 220 -28.33 4.95 -0.11
N PRO A 221 -29.67 4.94 -0.14
CA PRO A 221 -30.47 6.06 0.34
C PRO A 221 -30.16 6.46 1.78
N GLU A 222 -29.75 5.50 2.61
CA GLU A 222 -29.39 5.71 4.01
C GLU A 222 -27.98 6.28 4.20
N GLY A 223 -27.09 6.15 3.21
CA GLY A 223 -25.72 6.67 3.24
C GLY A 223 -24.86 6.05 4.36
N TYR A 224 -24.67 4.73 4.35
CA TYR A 224 -23.82 4.07 5.34
C TYR A 224 -22.34 4.24 5.00
N LEU A 225 -21.46 4.34 6.01
CA LEU A 225 -20.01 4.37 5.79
C LEU A 225 -19.55 3.14 4.98
N GLU A 226 -18.71 3.36 3.98
CA GLU A 226 -18.21 2.30 3.07
C GLU A 226 -17.34 1.25 3.76
N MET A 227 -16.80 1.58 4.94
CA MET A 227 -15.94 0.67 5.70
C MET A 227 -16.71 -0.55 6.24
N GLY A 228 -16.01 -1.66 6.38
CA GLY A 228 -16.50 -2.87 7.05
C GLY A 228 -15.55 -3.31 8.15
N PHE A 229 -16.06 -4.07 9.12
CA PHE A 229 -15.29 -4.50 10.29
C PHE A 229 -15.39 -6.00 10.55
N LEU A 230 -14.48 -6.52 11.38
CA LEU A 230 -14.49 -7.90 11.89
C LEU A 230 -14.67 -8.95 10.80
N ALA A 231 -14.00 -8.75 9.67
CA ALA A 231 -14.11 -9.65 8.54
C ALA A 231 -13.37 -10.96 8.76
N SER A 232 -13.98 -12.03 8.25
CA SER A 232 -13.40 -13.35 8.12
C SER A 232 -13.49 -13.77 6.66
N LEU A 233 -12.34 -13.84 6.00
CA LEU A 233 -12.20 -14.40 4.66
C LEU A 233 -11.93 -15.90 4.79
N MET A 234 -12.72 -16.72 4.09
CA MET A 234 -12.52 -18.16 3.99
C MET A 234 -12.48 -18.55 2.51
N VAL A 235 -11.48 -19.35 2.15
CA VAL A 235 -11.32 -19.86 0.79
C VAL A 235 -11.57 -21.35 0.79
N LYS A 236 -12.53 -21.78 -0.03
CA LYS A 236 -12.84 -23.19 -0.31
C LYS A 236 -12.47 -23.48 -1.75
N MET A 237 -11.99 -24.68 -2.02
CA MET A 237 -11.51 -25.05 -3.34
C MET A 237 -11.72 -26.53 -3.64
N SER A 238 -11.66 -26.91 -4.91
CA SER A 238 -11.58 -28.31 -5.34
C SER A 238 -10.36 -29.03 -4.74
N LYS A 239 -10.35 -30.36 -4.73
CA LYS A 239 -9.32 -31.17 -4.04
C LYS A 239 -7.94 -31.08 -4.71
N GLU A 240 -7.92 -30.71 -5.98
CA GLU A 240 -6.75 -30.65 -6.85
C GLU A 240 -5.95 -29.34 -6.67
N ILE A 241 -6.48 -28.41 -5.87
CA ILE A 241 -5.86 -27.12 -5.56
C ILE A 241 -5.76 -26.96 -4.06
N LYS A 242 -4.66 -26.37 -3.61
CA LYS A 242 -4.48 -25.92 -2.24
C LYS A 242 -4.02 -24.46 -2.21
N VAL A 243 -4.30 -23.76 -1.13
CA VAL A 243 -3.86 -22.36 -0.94
C VAL A 243 -2.54 -22.33 -0.17
N SER A 244 -1.58 -21.58 -0.72
CA SER A 244 -0.23 -21.40 -0.20
C SER A 244 -0.17 -20.22 0.78
N GLY A 245 -1.04 -19.23 0.59
CA GLY A 245 -1.26 -18.15 1.54
C GLY A 245 -1.80 -16.88 0.90
N LEU A 246 -1.77 -15.80 1.68
CA LEU A 246 -2.31 -14.49 1.35
C LEU A 246 -1.26 -13.38 1.56
N LEU A 247 -1.22 -12.42 0.64
CA LEU A 247 -0.54 -11.13 0.80
C LEU A 247 -1.55 -9.98 0.82
N GLY A 248 -1.43 -9.10 1.81
CA GLY A 248 -2.30 -7.94 2.02
C GLY A 248 -2.53 -7.69 3.51
N HIS A 249 -3.41 -6.74 3.83
CA HIS A 249 -3.63 -6.31 5.22
C HIS A 249 -4.60 -7.23 5.98
N ALA A 250 -4.06 -8.31 6.55
CA ALA A 250 -4.82 -9.32 7.29
C ALA A 250 -3.95 -10.02 8.33
N ILE A 251 -4.58 -10.91 9.12
CA ILE A 251 -3.88 -11.89 9.96
C ILE A 251 -4.43 -13.30 9.71
N SER A 252 -3.63 -14.32 10.00
CA SER A 252 -4.05 -15.72 9.94
C SER A 252 -5.17 -15.99 10.96
N SER A 253 -6.22 -16.68 10.53
CA SER A 253 -7.22 -17.22 11.45
C SER A 253 -6.69 -18.53 12.03
N LYS A 254 -6.69 -18.67 13.36
CA LYS A 254 -6.30 -19.90 14.06
C LYS A 254 -7.43 -20.93 13.92
N GLY A 255 -7.51 -21.60 12.77
CA GLY A 255 -8.47 -22.67 12.50
C GLY A 255 -7.81 -23.77 11.66
N LYS A 256 -7.98 -25.04 12.05
CA LYS A 256 -7.41 -26.18 11.33
C LYS A 256 -8.31 -26.53 10.13
N THR A 257 -7.93 -26.13 8.94
CA THR A 257 -8.47 -26.69 7.68
C THR A 257 -7.34 -27.28 6.81
N PRO A 258 -6.60 -28.30 7.30
CA PRO A 258 -5.41 -28.82 6.63
C PRO A 258 -5.68 -29.41 5.24
N SER A 259 -6.92 -29.78 4.92
CA SER A 259 -7.27 -30.35 3.62
C SER A 259 -7.06 -29.40 2.43
N HIS A 260 -7.13 -28.09 2.65
CA HIS A 260 -7.05 -27.07 1.59
C HIS A 260 -5.76 -26.24 1.65
N VAL A 261 -4.83 -26.55 2.55
CA VAL A 261 -3.60 -25.75 2.79
C VAL A 261 -2.41 -26.44 2.15
N ALA A 262 -1.67 -25.71 1.32
CA ALA A 262 -0.48 -26.21 0.63
C ALA A 262 0.70 -26.36 1.60
N GLU A 263 1.68 -27.20 1.24
CA GLU A 263 2.93 -27.34 2.01
C GLU A 263 3.84 -26.13 1.82
N THR A 264 3.82 -25.52 0.63
CA THR A 264 4.54 -24.28 0.35
C THR A 264 3.79 -23.10 0.95
N GLU A 265 4.43 -22.36 1.86
CA GLU A 265 3.83 -21.15 2.44
C GLU A 265 4.30 -19.88 1.69
N ILE A 266 3.35 -19.03 1.32
CA ILE A 266 3.61 -17.71 0.72
C ILE A 266 2.83 -16.66 1.51
N GLY A 267 3.52 -15.68 2.08
CA GLY A 267 2.87 -14.63 2.86
C GLY A 267 2.29 -15.16 4.17
N ILE A 268 1.03 -14.80 4.44
CA ILE A 268 0.26 -15.30 5.57
C ILE A 268 -0.27 -16.70 5.21
N GLY A 269 0.61 -17.70 5.27
CA GLY A 269 0.35 -19.10 4.94
C GLY A 269 -0.17 -19.94 6.11
N GLY A 270 -0.16 -21.27 5.94
CA GLY A 270 -0.54 -22.24 6.96
C GLY A 270 -2.05 -22.26 7.30
N THR A 271 -2.88 -21.58 6.51
CA THR A 271 -4.32 -21.45 6.73
C THR A 271 -5.07 -21.24 5.41
N SER A 272 -6.37 -21.57 5.38
CA SER A 272 -7.30 -21.19 4.31
C SER A 272 -8.33 -20.16 4.78
N SER A 273 -8.07 -19.52 5.93
CA SER A 273 -8.93 -18.49 6.49
C SER A 273 -8.12 -17.38 7.17
N TRP A 274 -8.53 -16.14 6.93
CA TRP A 274 -7.88 -14.92 7.44
C TRP A 274 -8.89 -14.02 8.13
N ARG A 275 -8.42 -13.29 9.14
CA ARG A 275 -9.19 -12.25 9.83
C ARG A 275 -8.68 -10.87 9.42
N ILE A 276 -9.61 -9.95 9.25
CA ILE A 276 -9.37 -8.57 8.80
C ILE A 276 -10.17 -7.68 9.76
N ALA A 277 -9.51 -6.83 10.55
CA ALA A 277 -10.22 -6.02 11.54
C ALA A 277 -11.03 -4.89 10.88
N GLY A 278 -10.45 -4.23 9.86
CA GLY A 278 -11.11 -3.23 9.03
C GLY A 278 -10.87 -3.50 7.55
N LEU A 279 -11.89 -3.29 6.73
CA LEU A 279 -11.80 -3.34 5.28
C LEU A 279 -12.56 -2.16 4.65
N ARG A 280 -12.27 -1.94 3.37
CA ARG A 280 -12.91 -0.95 2.50
C ARG A 280 -13.20 -1.56 1.14
N PRO A 281 -14.03 -0.95 0.29
CA PRO A 281 -14.29 -1.46 -1.05
C PRO A 281 -13.02 -1.67 -1.88
N SER A 282 -12.00 -0.83 -1.69
CA SER A 282 -10.68 -0.93 -2.35
C SER A 282 -9.74 -2.00 -1.77
N SER A 283 -10.10 -2.67 -0.66
CA SER A 283 -9.19 -3.61 0.01
C SER A 283 -9.00 -4.87 -0.82
N THR A 284 -7.81 -5.01 -1.41
CA THR A 284 -7.45 -6.11 -2.30
C THR A 284 -6.40 -7.03 -1.68
N TYR A 285 -6.55 -8.33 -1.92
CA TYR A 285 -5.66 -9.37 -1.36
C TYR A 285 -5.16 -10.29 -2.48
N ALA A 286 -3.87 -10.62 -2.48
CA ALA A 286 -3.30 -11.60 -3.39
C ALA A 286 -3.26 -12.98 -2.74
N LEU A 287 -3.94 -13.95 -3.34
CA LEU A 287 -4.00 -15.34 -2.88
C LEU A 287 -3.20 -16.24 -3.81
N PHE A 288 -2.35 -17.08 -3.24
CA PHE A 288 -1.47 -17.98 -3.97
C PHE A 288 -1.97 -19.41 -3.85
N PHE A 289 -1.95 -20.14 -4.96
CA PHE A 289 -2.50 -21.48 -5.04
C PHE A 289 -1.48 -22.44 -5.66
N ASP A 290 -1.40 -23.65 -5.10
CA ASP A 290 -0.60 -24.77 -5.60
C ASP A 290 -1.54 -25.83 -6.18
N ILE A 291 -1.19 -26.35 -7.36
CA ILE A 291 -1.87 -27.49 -7.98
C ILE A 291 -1.27 -28.77 -7.38
N THR A 292 -2.09 -29.59 -6.72
CA THR A 292 -1.63 -30.80 -6.02
C THR A 292 -1.70 -32.05 -6.87
N ASN A 293 -2.48 -32.04 -7.95
CA ASN A 293 -2.63 -33.19 -8.81
C ASN A 293 -1.40 -33.34 -9.73
N THR A 294 -0.59 -34.36 -9.47
CA THR A 294 0.58 -34.72 -10.29
C THR A 294 0.25 -35.76 -11.37
N GLN A 295 -0.96 -36.33 -11.36
CA GLN A 295 -1.40 -37.30 -12.35
C GLN A 295 -2.15 -36.63 -13.53
N PRO A 296 -1.99 -37.11 -14.76
CA PRO A 296 -2.75 -36.62 -15.91
C PRO A 296 -4.25 -36.77 -15.65
N LEU A 297 -5.01 -35.69 -15.73
CA LEU A 297 -6.47 -35.75 -15.68
C LEU A 297 -6.98 -36.49 -16.93
N THR A 298 -7.69 -37.60 -16.75
CA THR A 298 -8.30 -38.36 -17.85
C THR A 298 -9.67 -37.78 -18.17
N VAL A 299 -9.90 -37.35 -19.42
CA VAL A 299 -11.24 -36.96 -19.89
C VAL A 299 -11.95 -38.18 -20.41
N VAL A 300 -13.07 -38.55 -19.79
CA VAL A 300 -13.97 -39.58 -20.33
C VAL A 300 -14.84 -38.92 -21.41
N ALA A 301 -14.96 -39.57 -22.57
CA ALA A 301 -15.77 -39.04 -23.67
C ALA A 301 -17.24 -38.87 -23.22
N GLY A 302 -17.74 -37.63 -23.26
CA GLY A 302 -19.09 -37.26 -22.82
C GLY A 302 -19.17 -36.54 -21.46
N GLU A 303 -18.07 -36.47 -20.71
CA GLU A 303 -18.01 -35.69 -19.46
C GLU A 303 -17.50 -34.26 -19.68
N ALA A 304 -17.94 -33.33 -18.81
CA ALA A 304 -17.45 -31.96 -18.81
C ALA A 304 -15.96 -31.91 -18.43
N TYR A 305 -15.22 -30.99 -19.05
CA TYR A 305 -13.80 -30.76 -18.73
C TYR A 305 -13.61 -30.55 -17.21
N PRO A 306 -12.62 -31.19 -16.56
CA PRO A 306 -12.33 -30.97 -15.16
C PRO A 306 -12.08 -29.49 -14.88
N GLN A 307 -12.81 -28.94 -13.91
CA GLN A 307 -12.72 -27.55 -13.49
C GLN A 307 -12.21 -27.42 -12.06
N ALA A 308 -11.32 -26.46 -11.87
CA ALA A 308 -10.93 -25.90 -10.61
C ALA A 308 -12.00 -24.92 -10.13
N TYR A 309 -12.67 -25.22 -9.02
CA TYR A 309 -13.59 -24.31 -8.35
C TYR A 309 -12.87 -23.65 -7.18
N ILE A 310 -13.01 -22.34 -7.06
CA ILE A 310 -12.54 -21.56 -5.92
C ILE A 310 -13.69 -20.68 -5.46
N GLN A 311 -14.04 -20.79 -4.18
CA GLN A 311 -15.07 -19.99 -3.54
C GLN A 311 -14.45 -19.15 -2.42
N PHE A 312 -14.63 -17.85 -2.52
CA PHE A 312 -14.28 -16.86 -1.52
C PHE A 312 -15.54 -16.50 -0.73
N SER A 313 -15.50 -16.68 0.58
CA SER A 313 -16.59 -16.32 1.50
C SER A 313 -16.06 -15.31 2.50
N THR A 314 -16.52 -14.06 2.40
CA THR A 314 -16.14 -12.97 3.30
C THR A 314 -17.33 -12.60 4.17
N HIS A 315 -17.28 -12.99 5.44
CA HIS A 315 -18.27 -12.60 6.44
C HIS A 315 -17.77 -11.37 7.20
N TYR A 316 -18.53 -10.29 7.24
CA TYR A 316 -18.07 -9.03 7.84
C TYR A 316 -19.25 -8.24 8.44
N LEU A 317 -18.94 -7.36 9.39
CA LEU A 317 -19.89 -6.41 9.94
C LEU A 317 -19.94 -5.16 9.04
N HIS A 318 -21.11 -4.90 8.46
CA HIS A 318 -21.37 -3.70 7.69
C HIS A 318 -21.65 -2.51 8.61
N SER A 319 -21.37 -1.28 8.16
CA SER A 319 -21.61 -0.05 8.94
C SER A 319 -23.07 0.18 9.34
N SER A 320 -24.02 -0.50 8.69
CA SER A 320 -25.43 -0.53 9.13
C SER A 320 -25.68 -1.34 10.41
N GLY A 321 -24.65 -1.98 10.98
CA GLY A 321 -24.75 -2.83 12.18
C GLY A 321 -25.13 -4.29 11.90
N PHE A 322 -25.37 -4.67 10.65
CA PHE A 322 -25.70 -6.04 10.26
C PHE A 322 -24.49 -6.78 9.70
N TYR A 323 -24.39 -8.06 10.02
CA TYR A 323 -23.43 -8.94 9.38
C TYR A 323 -23.87 -9.26 7.95
N ARG A 324 -22.91 -9.20 7.03
CA ARG A 324 -23.08 -9.55 5.62
C ARG A 324 -22.13 -10.70 5.25
N LEU A 325 -22.57 -11.53 4.31
CA LEU A 325 -21.75 -12.56 3.70
C LEU A 325 -21.61 -12.26 2.21
N ARG A 326 -20.39 -11.95 1.76
CA ARG A 326 -20.06 -11.83 0.34
C ARG A 326 -19.48 -13.15 -0.14
N VAL A 327 -20.13 -13.78 -1.12
CA VAL A 327 -19.66 -15.02 -1.73
C VAL A 327 -19.32 -14.79 -3.19
N THR A 328 -18.11 -15.17 -3.59
CA THR A 328 -17.68 -15.15 -4.98
C THR A 328 -17.17 -16.55 -5.32
N THR A 329 -17.78 -17.19 -6.31
CA THR A 329 -17.33 -18.50 -6.79
C THR A 329 -16.83 -18.34 -8.21
N ILE A 330 -15.60 -18.77 -8.47
CA ILE A 330 -15.01 -18.81 -9.80
C ILE A 330 -14.72 -20.26 -10.18
N ALA A 331 -14.78 -20.54 -11.48
CA ALA A 331 -14.34 -21.78 -12.07
C ALA A 331 -13.26 -21.50 -13.12
N ARG A 332 -12.22 -22.33 -13.15
CA ARG A 332 -11.17 -22.29 -14.19
C ARG A 332 -10.96 -23.71 -14.72
N PRO A 333 -10.89 -23.92 -16.03
CA PRO A 333 -10.61 -25.24 -16.58
C PRO A 333 -9.17 -25.66 -16.22
N PHE A 334 -8.97 -26.94 -15.89
CA PHE A 334 -7.61 -27.48 -15.89
C PHE A 334 -7.12 -27.64 -17.33
N ASP A 335 -5.84 -27.40 -17.53
CA ASP A 335 -5.21 -27.77 -18.80
C ASP A 335 -4.97 -29.28 -18.83
N ILE A 336 -5.52 -29.92 -19.86
CA ILE A 336 -5.51 -31.37 -20.06
C ILE A 336 -4.57 -31.73 -21.21
N SER A 337 -3.96 -30.74 -21.86
CA SER A 337 -3.00 -30.94 -22.93
C SER A 337 -1.64 -31.31 -22.35
N ASN A 338 -1.59 -32.47 -21.72
CA ASN A 338 -0.37 -33.13 -21.32
C ASN A 338 0.33 -33.69 -22.57
N ARG A 339 0.86 -32.82 -23.44
CA ARG A 339 1.93 -33.19 -24.39
C ARG A 339 3.30 -32.99 -23.74
N GLY A 340 3.47 -33.55 -22.54
CA GLY A 340 4.74 -33.60 -21.84
C GLY A 340 5.36 -32.23 -21.50
N LEU A 341 6.29 -32.27 -20.56
CA LEU A 341 7.32 -31.25 -20.46
C LEU A 341 8.20 -31.33 -21.71
N GLY A 342 7.73 -30.82 -22.84
CA GLY A 342 8.51 -30.73 -24.07
C GLY A 342 9.86 -30.07 -23.79
N GLN A 343 10.93 -30.58 -24.40
CA GLN A 343 12.26 -29.99 -24.28
C GLN A 343 12.22 -28.49 -24.63
N PRO A 344 12.99 -27.64 -23.95
CA PRO A 344 13.06 -26.21 -24.26
C PRO A 344 13.43 -26.02 -25.74
N GLY A 345 12.54 -25.35 -26.49
CA GLY A 345 12.67 -25.10 -27.93
C GLY A 345 11.83 -25.99 -28.85
N GLN A 346 11.03 -26.94 -28.34
CA GLN A 346 10.03 -27.66 -29.14
C GLN A 346 8.62 -27.09 -28.97
N GLN A 347 8.03 -26.71 -30.10
CA GLN A 347 6.73 -26.05 -30.29
C GLN A 347 5.53 -26.90 -29.82
N SER A 348 5.29 -26.94 -28.52
CA SER A 348 3.96 -27.25 -27.99
C SER A 348 3.72 -26.44 -26.72
N ILE A 349 3.89 -25.11 -26.79
CA ILE A 349 3.21 -24.22 -25.84
C ILE A 349 1.73 -24.44 -26.09
N VAL A 350 1.01 -24.84 -25.05
CA VAL A 350 -0.44 -24.99 -25.09
C VAL A 350 -1.03 -23.60 -25.39
N PRO A 351 -1.65 -23.38 -26.56
CA PRO A 351 -2.13 -22.07 -26.96
C PRO A 351 -3.04 -21.44 -25.89
N THR A 352 -3.86 -22.27 -25.23
CA THR A 352 -4.81 -21.87 -24.20
C THR A 352 -4.16 -21.34 -22.92
N LEU A 353 -3.04 -21.94 -22.45
CA LEU A 353 -2.35 -21.47 -21.24
C LEU A 353 -1.67 -20.13 -21.49
N SER A 354 -1.00 -19.98 -22.64
CA SER A 354 -0.33 -18.73 -23.02
C SER A 354 -1.34 -17.58 -23.16
N GLN A 355 -2.49 -17.84 -23.78
CA GLN A 355 -3.55 -16.83 -23.98
C GLN A 355 -4.29 -16.43 -22.69
N SER A 356 -4.21 -17.23 -21.63
CA SER A 356 -4.86 -16.93 -20.34
C SER A 356 -3.97 -16.21 -19.34
N PHE A 357 -2.73 -15.89 -19.73
CA PHE A 357 -1.83 -15.10 -18.89
C PHE A 357 -2.27 -13.63 -18.86
N ASP A 358 -2.51 -13.13 -17.66
CA ASP A 358 -2.83 -11.73 -17.40
C ASP A 358 -1.56 -11.03 -16.88
N GLN A 359 -0.90 -10.28 -17.76
CA GLN A 359 0.34 -9.58 -17.44
C GLN A 359 0.19 -8.44 -16.42
N GLU A 360 -0.99 -7.79 -16.35
CA GLU A 360 -1.25 -6.72 -15.38
C GLU A 360 -1.47 -7.31 -13.98
N ALA A 361 -2.29 -8.36 -13.87
CA ALA A 361 -2.44 -9.08 -12.61
C ALA A 361 -1.11 -9.71 -12.17
N ALA A 362 -0.32 -10.24 -13.10
CA ALA A 362 0.99 -10.82 -12.80
C ALA A 362 1.98 -9.79 -12.24
N ILE A 363 2.02 -8.56 -12.78
CA ILE A 363 2.92 -7.54 -12.22
C ILE A 363 2.45 -7.07 -10.84
N ALA A 364 1.14 -6.88 -10.64
CA ALA A 364 0.60 -6.53 -9.32
C ALA A 364 0.96 -7.59 -8.27
N ILE A 365 0.83 -8.88 -8.61
CA ILE A 365 1.21 -9.99 -7.74
C ILE A 365 2.73 -10.01 -7.51
N LEU A 366 3.54 -9.86 -8.57
CA LEU A 366 5.01 -9.84 -8.46
C LEU A 366 5.49 -8.67 -7.60
N ALA A 367 4.87 -7.50 -7.70
CA ALA A 367 5.18 -6.34 -6.88
C ALA A 367 4.87 -6.60 -5.40
N LYS A 368 3.66 -7.09 -5.08
CA LYS A 368 3.28 -7.47 -3.70
C LYS A 368 4.22 -8.55 -3.13
N LEU A 369 4.58 -9.55 -3.94
CA LEU A 369 5.51 -10.62 -3.54
C LEU A 369 6.94 -10.11 -3.33
N SER A 370 7.39 -9.16 -4.14
CA SER A 370 8.71 -8.54 -4.00
C SER A 370 8.80 -7.70 -2.72
N ILE A 371 7.75 -6.94 -2.40
CA ILE A 371 7.63 -6.18 -1.15
C ILE A 371 7.66 -7.14 0.05
N TYR A 372 6.86 -8.20 0.02
CA TYR A 372 6.86 -9.21 1.07
C TYR A 372 8.24 -9.84 1.30
N LYS A 373 8.96 -10.18 0.22
CA LYS A 373 10.32 -10.75 0.30
C LYS A 373 11.32 -9.74 0.89
N ALA A 374 11.23 -8.47 0.50
CA ALA A 374 12.07 -7.41 1.08
C ALA A 374 11.81 -7.26 2.59
N GLU A 375 10.54 -7.23 3.01
CA GLU A 375 10.16 -7.13 4.43
C GLU A 375 10.49 -8.38 5.24
N SER A 376 10.53 -9.54 4.59
CA SER A 376 10.99 -10.80 5.19
C SER A 376 12.51 -10.90 5.34
N GLY A 377 13.25 -9.85 4.96
CA GLY A 377 14.70 -9.75 5.15
C GLY A 377 15.55 -10.16 3.95
N LEU A 378 14.97 -10.39 2.76
CA LEU A 378 15.76 -10.60 1.55
C LEU A 378 16.42 -9.28 1.12
N PRO A 379 17.77 -9.20 1.03
CA PRO A 379 18.45 -7.98 0.60
C PRO A 379 18.02 -7.55 -0.80
N ILE A 380 17.91 -6.24 -1.02
CA ILE A 380 17.46 -5.68 -2.31
C ILE A 380 18.25 -6.22 -3.52
N PRO A 381 19.60 -6.35 -3.49
CA PRO A 381 20.34 -6.90 -4.64
C PRO A 381 19.94 -8.34 -4.99
N ASP A 382 19.70 -9.17 -3.98
CA ASP A 382 19.29 -10.57 -4.19
C ASP A 382 17.84 -10.66 -4.63
N LEU A 383 16.98 -9.75 -4.13
CA LEU A 383 15.62 -9.61 -4.60
C LEU A 383 15.57 -9.20 -6.08
N THR A 384 16.38 -8.24 -6.52
CA THR A 384 16.47 -7.85 -7.94
C THR A 384 16.92 -9.04 -8.79
N ARG A 385 17.94 -9.79 -8.37
CA ARG A 385 18.36 -11.02 -9.06
C ARG A 385 17.25 -12.06 -9.15
N TRP A 386 16.45 -12.22 -8.09
CA TRP A 386 15.30 -13.12 -8.09
C TRP A 386 14.21 -12.68 -9.06
N ILE A 387 13.93 -11.38 -9.15
CA ILE A 387 13.00 -10.82 -10.13
C ILE A 387 13.51 -11.07 -11.57
N ASP A 388 14.77 -10.72 -11.83
CA ASP A 388 15.40 -10.89 -13.14
C ASP A 388 15.40 -12.38 -13.56
N ALA A 389 15.74 -13.29 -12.64
CA ALA A 389 15.70 -14.73 -12.89
C ALA A 389 14.28 -15.24 -13.17
N THR A 390 13.27 -14.74 -12.44
CA THR A 390 11.85 -15.05 -12.68
C THR A 390 11.42 -14.65 -14.09
N LEU A 391 11.78 -13.43 -14.52
CA LEU A 391 11.47 -12.93 -15.87
C LEU A 391 12.17 -13.75 -16.96
N ILE A 392 13.45 -14.08 -16.78
CA ILE A 392 14.21 -14.89 -17.73
C ILE A 392 13.57 -16.27 -17.89
N LYS A 393 13.19 -16.94 -16.79
CA LYS A 393 12.51 -18.25 -16.82
C LYS A 393 11.18 -18.17 -17.56
N LEU A 394 10.40 -17.11 -17.33
CA LEU A 394 9.15 -16.86 -18.05
C LEU A 394 9.39 -16.73 -19.57
N CYS A 395 10.35 -15.88 -19.96
CA CYS A 395 10.67 -15.64 -21.36
C CYS A 395 11.21 -16.89 -22.06
N ILE A 396 12.11 -17.65 -21.44
CA ILE A 396 12.61 -18.94 -21.97
C ILE A 396 11.44 -19.92 -22.21
N ARG A 397 10.42 -19.89 -21.35
CA ARG A 397 9.31 -20.83 -21.41
C ARG A 397 8.27 -20.47 -22.47
N PHE A 398 7.98 -19.18 -22.65
CA PHE A 398 6.83 -18.72 -23.44
C PHE A 398 7.18 -17.94 -24.71
N ALA A 399 8.43 -17.48 -24.87
CA ALA A 399 8.85 -16.80 -26.11
C ALA A 399 9.13 -17.80 -27.23
N ASN A 400 8.96 -17.32 -28.47
CA ASN A 400 9.43 -18.00 -29.67
C ASN A 400 10.78 -17.43 -30.07
N TYR A 401 11.78 -18.29 -30.25
CA TYR A 401 13.12 -17.89 -30.69
C TYR A 401 13.89 -19.07 -31.27
N ILE A 402 14.90 -18.76 -32.07
CA ILE A 402 15.94 -19.66 -32.55
C ILE A 402 17.13 -19.52 -31.59
N LYS A 403 17.69 -20.65 -31.14
CA LYS A 403 18.85 -20.66 -30.23
C LYS A 403 20.01 -19.88 -30.86
N GLU A 404 20.69 -19.09 -30.04
CA GLU A 404 21.83 -18.24 -30.43
C GLU A 404 21.49 -17.12 -31.44
N ASP A 405 20.23 -16.88 -31.78
CA ASP A 405 19.80 -15.76 -32.62
C ASP A 405 18.88 -14.78 -31.86
N PRO A 406 19.44 -13.68 -31.30
CA PRO A 406 18.66 -12.65 -30.61
C PRO A 406 17.54 -12.01 -31.44
N HIS A 407 17.71 -11.89 -32.77
CA HIS A 407 16.74 -11.19 -33.62
C HIS A 407 15.46 -11.99 -33.85
N SER A 408 15.51 -13.30 -33.63
CA SER A 408 14.36 -14.20 -33.73
C SER A 408 13.38 -14.11 -32.54
N PHE A 409 13.78 -13.49 -31.43
CA PHE A 409 13.00 -13.49 -30.19
C PHE A 409 11.68 -12.73 -30.32
N ARG A 410 10.57 -13.40 -30.06
CA ARG A 410 9.21 -12.83 -30.07
C ARG A 410 8.41 -13.35 -28.88
N LEU A 411 7.81 -12.43 -28.12
CA LEU A 411 6.85 -12.76 -27.07
C LEU A 411 5.42 -12.78 -27.64
N PRO A 412 4.54 -13.66 -27.15
CA PRO A 412 3.11 -13.57 -27.42
C PRO A 412 2.52 -12.26 -26.87
N GLU A 413 1.41 -11.81 -27.45
CA GLU A 413 0.71 -10.57 -27.06
C GLU A 413 0.38 -10.50 -25.57
N ALA A 414 -0.04 -11.63 -24.98
CA ALA A 414 -0.34 -11.74 -23.55
C ALA A 414 0.86 -11.41 -22.63
N PHE A 415 2.10 -11.49 -23.14
CA PHE A 415 3.33 -11.30 -22.36
C PHE A 415 4.13 -10.05 -22.76
N ILE A 416 3.74 -9.35 -23.82
CA ILE A 416 4.61 -8.39 -24.51
C ILE A 416 5.03 -7.20 -23.62
N TYR A 417 4.17 -6.76 -22.71
CA TYR A 417 4.44 -5.64 -21.79
C TYR A 417 5.06 -6.10 -20.48
N PHE A 418 5.01 -7.39 -20.15
CA PHE A 418 5.50 -7.91 -18.87
C PHE A 418 6.99 -7.60 -18.61
N PRO A 419 7.93 -7.74 -19.58
CA PRO A 419 9.31 -7.31 -19.38
C PRO A 419 9.45 -5.82 -19.05
N GLN A 420 8.65 -4.96 -19.69
CA GLN A 420 8.65 -3.52 -19.43
C GLN A 420 8.13 -3.20 -18.02
N PHE A 421 7.07 -3.87 -17.59
CA PHE A 421 6.59 -3.77 -16.21
C PHE A 421 7.67 -4.17 -15.19
N VAL A 422 8.37 -5.27 -15.44
CA VAL A 422 9.48 -5.72 -14.57
C VAL A 422 10.64 -4.72 -14.57
N TYR A 423 10.95 -4.13 -15.72
CA TYR A 423 11.93 -3.05 -15.82
C TYR A 423 11.57 -1.83 -14.96
N HIS A 424 10.30 -1.43 -14.91
CA HIS A 424 9.87 -0.33 -14.05
C HIS A 424 9.82 -0.74 -12.56
N LEU A 425 9.39 -1.96 -12.24
CA LEU A 425 9.36 -2.48 -10.86
C LEU A 425 10.75 -2.46 -10.22
N ARG A 426 11.78 -2.96 -10.90
CA ARG A 426 13.15 -3.05 -10.36
C ARG A 426 13.79 -1.71 -10.02
N ARG A 427 13.33 -0.61 -10.64
CA ARG A 427 13.77 0.77 -10.38
C ARG A 427 12.78 1.60 -9.55
N SER A 428 11.63 1.03 -9.23
CA SER A 428 10.60 1.72 -8.46
C SER A 428 11.08 1.99 -7.02
N GLN A 429 10.44 2.96 -6.38
CA GLN A 429 10.70 3.31 -4.97
C GLN A 429 10.31 2.20 -3.97
N PHE A 430 9.62 1.15 -4.44
CA PHE A 430 9.31 -0.02 -3.62
C PHE A 430 10.57 -0.86 -3.36
N LEU A 431 11.53 -0.85 -4.28
CA LEU A 431 12.76 -1.65 -4.25
C LEU A 431 14.02 -0.78 -4.14
N GLN A 432 14.14 0.26 -4.96
CA GLN A 432 15.25 1.22 -4.88
C GLN A 432 14.91 2.31 -3.87
N VAL A 433 15.35 2.10 -2.62
CA VAL A 433 15.03 2.97 -1.48
C VAL A 433 15.95 4.19 -1.36
N PHE A 434 16.93 4.34 -2.27
CA PHE A 434 17.77 5.55 -2.31
C PHE A 434 16.89 6.80 -2.51
N ASN A 435 17.27 7.91 -1.88
CA ASN A 435 16.48 9.15 -1.82
C ASN A 435 15.09 9.04 -1.18
N ASN A 436 14.77 7.91 -0.53
CA ASN A 436 13.58 7.79 0.30
C ASN A 436 13.99 7.58 1.75
N SER A 437 13.18 8.12 2.66
CA SER A 437 13.27 7.79 4.07
C SER A 437 12.63 6.40 4.35
N PRO A 438 13.02 5.72 5.45
CA PRO A 438 12.32 4.52 5.92
C PRO A 438 10.80 4.68 6.01
N ASP A 439 10.32 5.83 6.51
CA ASP A 439 8.88 6.10 6.64
C ASP A 439 8.18 6.20 5.28
N GLU A 440 8.77 6.89 4.30
CA GLU A 440 8.22 6.99 2.95
C GLU A 440 8.16 5.63 2.26
N THR A 441 9.24 4.83 2.33
CA THR A 441 9.27 3.50 1.74
C THR A 441 8.15 2.62 2.27
N VAL A 442 7.92 2.63 3.59
CA VAL A 442 6.89 1.82 4.22
C VAL A 442 5.48 2.35 3.90
N TYR A 443 5.30 3.67 3.80
CA TYR A 443 4.06 4.25 3.31
C TYR A 443 3.70 3.76 1.89
N TYR A 444 4.66 3.83 0.96
CA TYR A 444 4.43 3.36 -0.42
C TYR A 444 4.09 1.87 -0.48
N ARG A 445 4.84 1.05 0.28
CA ARG A 445 4.61 -0.40 0.36
C ARG A 445 3.23 -0.73 0.95
N HIS A 446 2.84 -0.05 2.03
CA HIS A 446 1.53 -0.24 2.66
C HIS A 446 0.39 0.05 1.67
N VAL A 447 0.47 1.16 0.93
CA VAL A 447 -0.56 1.51 -0.05
C VAL A 447 -0.62 0.47 -1.18
N LEU A 448 0.51 0.08 -1.77
CA LEU A 448 0.54 -0.96 -2.82
C LEU A 448 -0.03 -2.30 -2.34
N MET A 449 0.22 -2.68 -1.08
CA MET A 449 -0.32 -3.92 -0.52
C MET A 449 -1.85 -3.91 -0.39
N GLN A 450 -2.49 -2.74 -0.30
CA GLN A 450 -3.94 -2.60 -0.23
C GLN A 450 -4.63 -2.47 -1.60
N GLU A 451 -3.96 -1.86 -2.58
CA GLU A 451 -4.58 -1.48 -3.85
C GLU A 451 -4.81 -2.64 -4.84
N ASP A 452 -5.70 -2.39 -5.80
CA ASP A 452 -6.10 -3.31 -6.86
C ASP A 452 -5.06 -3.42 -8.00
N THR A 453 -5.36 -4.25 -9.01
CA THR A 453 -4.47 -4.48 -10.15
C THR A 453 -4.17 -3.19 -10.91
N THR A 454 -5.19 -2.39 -11.22
CA THR A 454 -5.03 -1.16 -12.01
C THR A 454 -4.13 -0.16 -11.30
N ASN A 455 -4.40 0.12 -10.03
CA ASN A 455 -3.62 1.04 -9.23
C ASN A 455 -2.20 0.51 -8.96
N CYS A 456 -2.03 -0.80 -8.73
CA CYS A 456 -0.71 -1.42 -8.63
C CYS A 456 0.10 -1.27 -9.92
N SER A 457 -0.51 -1.46 -11.09
CA SER A 457 0.13 -1.29 -12.39
C SER A 457 0.58 0.16 -12.60
N ILE A 458 -0.26 1.15 -12.28
CA ILE A 458 0.09 2.59 -12.34
C ILE A 458 1.23 2.92 -11.37
N MET A 459 1.21 2.35 -10.16
CA MET A 459 2.29 2.52 -9.19
C MET A 459 3.64 1.98 -9.67
N VAL A 460 3.62 0.84 -10.38
CA VAL A 460 4.84 0.23 -10.93
C VAL A 460 5.31 0.99 -12.16
N GLN A 461 4.42 1.21 -13.13
CA GLN A 461 4.67 1.95 -14.35
C GLN A 461 3.70 3.13 -14.45
N PRO A 462 4.14 4.34 -14.04
CA PRO A 462 3.35 5.56 -14.16
C PRO A 462 2.82 5.80 -15.57
N THR A 463 1.63 6.38 -15.67
CA THR A 463 1.06 6.78 -16.95
C THR A 463 1.54 8.19 -17.32
N LEU A 464 1.76 8.42 -18.61
CA LEU A 464 2.18 9.70 -19.15
C LEU A 464 1.29 10.05 -20.35
N THR A 465 0.57 11.15 -20.25
CA THR A 465 -0.33 11.64 -21.31
C THR A 465 0.21 12.95 -21.86
N ALA A 466 0.26 13.07 -23.18
CA ALA A 466 0.70 14.28 -23.87
C ALA A 466 -0.48 15.08 -24.43
N TYR A 467 -0.38 16.40 -24.30
CA TYR A 467 -1.33 17.38 -24.83
C TYR A 467 -0.57 18.32 -25.77
N GLU A 468 -1.08 18.49 -26.97
CA GLU A 468 -0.51 19.28 -28.06
C GLU A 468 -1.56 20.22 -28.64
N ILE A 469 -1.16 21.40 -29.11
CA ILE A 469 -2.10 22.37 -29.69
C ILE A 469 -2.67 21.90 -31.04
N ASP A 470 -1.91 21.09 -31.78
CA ASP A 470 -2.26 20.59 -33.11
C ASP A 470 -3.03 19.26 -33.05
N LYS A 471 -3.36 18.77 -31.84
CA LYS A 471 -4.11 17.53 -31.64
C LYS A 471 -5.37 17.80 -30.84
N ASP A 472 -6.49 17.27 -31.33
CA ASP A 472 -7.79 17.45 -30.70
C ASP A 472 -7.93 16.62 -29.41
N GLU A 473 -7.25 15.48 -29.31
CA GLU A 473 -7.34 14.57 -28.16
C GLU A 473 -5.97 14.32 -27.51
N PRO A 474 -5.91 14.20 -26.15
CA PRO A 474 -4.71 13.79 -25.44
C PRO A 474 -4.29 12.37 -25.82
N GLU A 475 -2.98 12.13 -25.96
CA GLU A 475 -2.46 10.81 -26.33
C GLU A 475 -1.60 10.19 -25.21
N PRO A 476 -1.76 8.90 -24.90
CA PRO A 476 -0.79 8.18 -24.07
C PRO A 476 0.57 8.13 -24.79
N VAL A 477 1.63 8.51 -24.08
CA VAL A 477 3.01 8.46 -24.58
C VAL A 477 3.87 7.54 -23.71
N LEU A 478 4.97 7.05 -24.28
CA LEU A 478 5.91 6.24 -23.51
C LEU A 478 6.47 7.04 -22.34
N LEU A 479 6.66 6.37 -21.20
CA LEU A 479 7.32 6.92 -20.01
C LEU A 479 8.84 7.04 -20.25
N ASP A 480 9.20 7.91 -21.19
CA ASP A 480 10.53 8.02 -21.78
C ASP A 480 10.95 9.48 -21.93
N SER A 481 12.26 9.70 -21.79
CA SER A 481 12.96 10.93 -22.14
C SER A 481 12.58 11.51 -23.52
N LEU A 482 12.30 10.65 -24.51
CA LEU A 482 11.92 11.02 -25.87
C LEU A 482 10.54 11.68 -25.95
N SER A 483 9.65 11.41 -24.99
CA SER A 483 8.32 12.00 -24.93
C SER A 483 8.32 13.46 -24.46
N VAL A 484 9.45 13.94 -23.90
CA VAL A 484 9.59 15.30 -23.39
C VAL A 484 9.96 16.25 -24.51
N ASN A 485 8.97 17.00 -25.00
CA ASN A 485 9.12 17.96 -26.08
C ASN A 485 8.79 19.42 -25.65
N PRO A 486 9.41 20.45 -26.26
CA PRO A 486 9.16 21.85 -25.91
C PRO A 486 7.72 22.34 -26.11
N ASN A 487 7.01 21.75 -27.07
CA ASN A 487 5.66 22.18 -27.49
C ASN A 487 4.53 21.35 -26.87
N ARG A 488 4.83 20.49 -25.88
CA ARG A 488 3.86 19.59 -25.26
C ARG A 488 3.63 19.95 -23.80
N ILE A 489 2.42 19.67 -23.32
CA ILE A 489 2.16 19.51 -21.89
C ILE A 489 2.09 18.02 -21.60
N LEU A 490 2.68 17.59 -20.49
CA LEU A 490 2.62 16.20 -20.04
C LEU A 490 1.86 16.12 -18.72
N LEU A 491 0.92 15.19 -18.62
CA LEU A 491 0.29 14.78 -17.38
C LEU A 491 0.90 13.43 -16.97
N LEU A 492 1.67 13.43 -15.89
CA LEU A 492 2.23 12.24 -15.26
C LEU A 492 1.37 11.85 -14.07
N ASP A 493 0.94 10.60 -14.04
CA ASP A 493 0.27 10.00 -12.91
C ASP A 493 1.07 8.81 -12.37
N THR A 494 1.63 8.98 -11.17
CA THR A 494 2.41 7.94 -10.47
C THR A 494 1.62 7.24 -9.37
N PHE A 495 0.29 7.33 -9.39
CA PHE A 495 -0.59 7.09 -8.25
C PHE A 495 -0.40 8.07 -7.08
N PHE A 496 0.81 8.20 -6.52
CA PHE A 496 1.14 9.07 -5.39
C PHE A 496 1.28 10.56 -5.73
N HIS A 497 1.64 10.85 -6.97
CA HIS A 497 1.83 12.20 -7.49
C HIS A 497 1.05 12.35 -8.79
N ILE A 498 0.37 13.48 -8.94
CA ILE A 498 -0.18 13.94 -10.22
C ILE A 498 0.61 15.18 -10.60
N LEU A 499 1.35 15.11 -11.70
CA LEU A 499 2.28 16.14 -12.13
C LEU A 499 1.93 16.63 -13.53
N ILE A 500 1.74 17.94 -13.67
CA ILE A 500 1.63 18.62 -14.96
C ILE A 500 2.97 19.26 -15.27
N TYR A 501 3.54 18.92 -16.43
CA TYR A 501 4.79 19.48 -16.94
C TYR A 501 4.54 20.29 -18.20
N HIS A 502 4.89 21.57 -18.18
CA HIS A 502 4.85 22.44 -19.34
C HIS A 502 6.20 22.46 -20.07
N GLY A 503 6.23 22.07 -21.34
CA GLY A 503 7.41 22.17 -22.20
C GLY A 503 7.90 23.62 -22.36
N GLU A 504 9.16 23.80 -22.79
CA GLU A 504 9.83 25.11 -22.83
C GLU A 504 9.05 26.19 -23.61
N THR A 505 8.52 25.84 -24.79
CA THR A 505 7.73 26.75 -25.62
C THR A 505 6.39 27.08 -24.95
N ILE A 506 5.70 26.06 -24.42
CA ILE A 506 4.42 26.24 -23.72
C ILE A 506 4.58 27.12 -22.48
N ALA A 507 5.65 26.90 -21.71
CA ALA A 507 5.98 27.72 -20.54
C ALA A 507 6.27 29.18 -20.95
N ALA A 508 6.98 29.40 -22.05
CA ALA A 508 7.23 30.74 -22.59
C ALA A 508 5.92 31.45 -22.97
N TRP A 509 5.01 30.79 -23.69
CA TRP A 509 3.70 31.34 -24.05
C TRP A 509 2.80 31.60 -22.83
N ARG A 510 2.79 30.69 -21.84
CA ARG A 510 2.07 30.85 -20.57
C ARG A 510 2.55 32.09 -19.82
N LYS A 511 3.87 32.33 -19.79
CA LYS A 511 4.50 33.49 -19.14
C LYS A 511 4.19 34.80 -19.85
N GLN A 512 4.06 34.77 -21.17
CA GLN A 512 3.63 35.91 -21.98
C GLN A 512 2.11 36.16 -21.94
N LYS A 513 1.36 35.35 -21.17
CA LYS A 513 -0.09 35.49 -20.97
C LYS A 513 -0.90 35.38 -22.27
N TYR A 514 -0.44 34.57 -23.22
CA TYR A 514 -1.19 34.36 -24.48
C TYR A 514 -2.60 33.82 -24.22
N GLN A 515 -2.78 33.02 -23.16
CA GLN A 515 -4.08 32.51 -22.73
C GLN A 515 -5.10 33.58 -22.29
N GLU A 516 -4.68 34.82 -22.06
CA GLU A 516 -5.58 35.95 -21.72
C GLU A 516 -6.09 36.68 -22.99
N LEU A 517 -5.51 36.40 -24.15
CA LEU A 517 -5.88 37.04 -25.41
C LEU A 517 -7.01 36.25 -26.11
N PRO A 518 -8.07 36.92 -26.60
CA PRO A 518 -9.19 36.26 -27.27
C PRO A 518 -8.79 35.45 -28.52
N GLU A 519 -7.69 35.84 -29.17
CA GLU A 519 -7.16 35.20 -30.38
C GLU A 519 -6.53 33.82 -30.10
N TYR A 520 -6.18 33.52 -28.84
CA TYR A 520 -5.51 32.27 -28.43
C TYR A 520 -6.36 31.45 -27.44
N GLU A 521 -7.68 31.40 -27.65
CA GLU A 521 -8.58 30.58 -26.81
C GLU A 521 -8.20 29.08 -26.86
N ASN A 522 -7.70 28.59 -27.99
CA ASN A 522 -7.17 27.22 -28.13
C ASN A 522 -6.00 26.94 -27.17
N PHE A 523 -5.09 27.90 -26.97
CA PHE A 523 -3.98 27.77 -26.03
C PHE A 523 -4.47 27.75 -24.57
N LYS A 524 -5.51 28.53 -24.25
CA LYS A 524 -6.16 28.48 -22.95
C LYS A 524 -6.79 27.12 -22.68
N GLN A 525 -7.53 26.56 -23.65
CA GLN A 525 -8.10 25.22 -23.55
C GLN A 525 -7.01 24.15 -23.35
N LEU A 526 -5.89 24.24 -24.08
CA LEU A 526 -4.74 23.35 -23.92
C LEU A 526 -4.16 23.37 -22.48
N LEU A 527 -4.11 24.54 -21.83
CA LEU A 527 -3.64 24.66 -20.44
C LEU A 527 -4.64 24.14 -19.40
N GLU A 528 -5.94 24.12 -19.72
CA GLU A 528 -7.01 23.68 -18.83
C GLU A 528 -7.25 22.16 -18.92
N ALA A 529 -7.16 21.56 -20.11
CA ALA A 529 -7.37 20.13 -20.34
C ALA A 529 -6.64 19.20 -19.34
N PRO A 530 -5.31 19.30 -19.15
CA PRO A 530 -4.61 18.43 -18.20
C PRO A 530 -5.01 18.68 -16.74
N ARG A 531 -5.53 19.87 -16.40
CA ARG A 531 -6.05 20.15 -15.04
C ARG A 531 -7.41 19.50 -14.81
N GLN A 532 -8.23 19.42 -15.85
CA GLN A 532 -9.53 18.74 -15.79
C GLN A 532 -9.31 17.24 -15.59
N ASP A 533 -8.43 16.63 -16.39
CA ASP A 533 -8.08 15.22 -16.28
C ASP A 533 -7.42 14.89 -14.94
N ALA A 534 -6.49 15.74 -14.49
CA ALA A 534 -5.91 15.62 -13.14
C ALA A 534 -6.99 15.68 -12.05
N SER A 535 -7.98 16.56 -12.18
CA SER A 535 -9.06 16.69 -11.21
C SER A 535 -9.95 15.45 -11.17
N ALA A 536 -10.22 14.82 -12.33
CA ALA A 536 -10.97 13.57 -12.40
C ALA A 536 -10.24 12.44 -11.66
N LEU A 537 -8.92 12.29 -11.89
CA LEU A 537 -8.09 11.30 -11.19
C LEU A 537 -8.06 11.53 -9.67
N LEU A 538 -8.18 12.78 -9.23
CA LEU A 538 -8.21 13.12 -7.82
C LEU A 538 -9.50 12.66 -7.13
N ILE A 539 -10.63 12.44 -7.81
CA ILE A 539 -11.93 12.17 -7.15
C ILE A 539 -11.92 10.85 -6.39
N ASP A 540 -11.57 9.76 -7.08
CA ASP A 540 -11.71 8.40 -6.53
C ASP A 540 -10.46 7.91 -5.77
N ARG A 541 -9.34 8.62 -5.90
CA ARG A 541 -8.06 8.14 -5.36
C ARG A 541 -7.99 8.24 -3.84
N PHE A 542 -7.50 7.17 -3.21
CA PHE A 542 -7.19 7.18 -1.80
C PHE A 542 -5.83 6.52 -1.53
N PRO A 543 -4.93 7.16 -0.76
CA PRO A 543 -5.00 8.53 -0.24
C PRO A 543 -4.89 9.57 -1.37
N LEU A 544 -5.21 10.84 -1.08
CA LEU A 544 -5.10 11.92 -2.06
C LEU A 544 -3.64 12.08 -2.50
N PRO A 545 -3.35 12.08 -3.80
CA PRO A 545 -1.99 12.28 -4.28
C PRO A 545 -1.55 13.74 -4.15
N ARG A 546 -0.23 13.92 -4.17
CA ARG A 546 0.35 15.26 -4.23
C ARG A 546 0.23 15.81 -5.65
N PHE A 547 -0.41 16.95 -5.80
CA PHE A 547 -0.49 17.68 -7.07
C PHE A 547 0.75 18.56 -7.27
N ILE A 548 1.34 18.52 -8.47
CA ILE A 548 2.53 19.27 -8.85
C ILE A 548 2.26 19.93 -10.22
N ASP A 549 2.42 21.25 -10.32
CA ASP A 549 2.41 22.01 -11.59
C ASP A 549 3.81 22.59 -11.76
N THR A 550 4.52 22.16 -12.81
CA THR A 550 5.91 22.53 -13.09
C THR A 550 6.13 22.74 -14.58
N GLU A 551 7.28 23.31 -14.91
CA GLU A 551 7.68 23.61 -16.27
C GLU A 551 9.12 23.17 -16.56
N ALA A 552 9.51 23.26 -17.82
CA ALA A 552 10.89 23.05 -18.26
C ALA A 552 11.86 23.87 -17.40
N ARG A 553 12.92 23.22 -16.92
CA ARG A 553 13.94 23.78 -16.00
C ARG A 553 13.42 24.14 -14.59
N GLY A 554 12.17 23.84 -14.25
CA GLY A 554 11.62 23.99 -12.90
C GLY A 554 12.19 22.95 -11.93
N SER A 555 12.38 23.30 -10.65
CA SER A 555 12.97 22.37 -9.66
C SER A 555 12.12 21.13 -9.40
N GLN A 556 10.78 21.25 -9.52
CA GLN A 556 9.83 20.15 -9.34
C GLN A 556 9.76 19.21 -10.56
N ALA A 557 10.31 19.60 -11.72
CA ALA A 557 10.38 18.72 -12.89
C ALA A 557 11.17 17.43 -12.62
N ARG A 558 12.07 17.44 -11.62
CA ARG A 558 12.83 16.26 -11.19
C ARG A 558 11.94 15.05 -10.87
N PHE A 559 10.70 15.27 -10.40
CA PHE A 559 9.75 14.19 -10.13
C PHE A 559 9.35 13.45 -11.42
N LEU A 560 9.25 14.16 -12.55
CA LEU A 560 9.06 13.55 -13.87
C LEU A 560 10.34 12.82 -14.30
N PHE A 561 11.47 13.52 -14.33
CA PHE A 561 12.73 12.98 -14.85
C PHE A 561 13.20 11.70 -14.12
N SER A 562 12.96 11.59 -12.81
CA SER A 562 13.29 10.38 -12.04
C SER A 562 12.48 9.14 -12.42
N ARG A 563 11.38 9.30 -13.18
CA ARG A 563 10.50 8.19 -13.61
C ARG A 563 10.71 7.79 -15.06
N LEU A 564 11.34 8.64 -15.86
CA LEU A 564 11.52 8.40 -17.29
C LEU A 564 12.56 7.31 -17.55
N ASN A 565 12.35 6.54 -18.62
CA ASN A 565 13.39 5.74 -19.25
C ASN A 565 14.47 6.67 -19.85
N PRO A 566 15.77 6.48 -19.52
CA PRO A 566 16.86 7.29 -20.05
C PRO A 566 17.30 6.80 -21.45
N SER A 567 16.41 6.81 -22.45
CA SER A 567 16.82 6.53 -23.85
C SER A 567 17.76 7.57 -24.41
N LYS A 568 17.78 8.77 -23.81
CA LYS A 568 18.87 9.74 -23.96
C LYS A 568 19.53 9.99 -22.63
N SER A 569 20.81 9.63 -22.58
CA SER A 569 21.65 9.80 -21.40
C SER A 569 22.65 10.94 -21.60
N ALA A 570 23.46 11.23 -20.58
CA ALA A 570 24.48 12.28 -20.65
C ALA A 570 25.52 12.05 -21.77
N SER A 571 25.73 10.82 -22.22
CA SER A 571 26.63 10.52 -23.35
C SER A 571 26.06 10.94 -24.71
N ASP A 572 24.75 11.20 -24.79
CA ASP A 572 24.05 11.53 -26.04
C ASP A 572 23.87 13.04 -26.23
N ILE A 573 24.53 13.86 -25.40
CA ILE A 573 24.52 15.33 -25.52
C ILE A 573 25.12 15.72 -26.87
N GLY A 574 24.28 16.23 -27.79
CA GLY A 574 24.65 16.58 -29.16
C GLY A 574 24.02 15.69 -30.25
N SER A 575 23.27 14.65 -29.87
CA SER A 575 22.50 13.82 -30.81
C SER A 575 21.32 14.60 -31.44
N PRO A 576 21.06 14.46 -32.76
CA PRO A 576 20.00 15.18 -33.47
C PRO A 576 18.57 14.64 -33.20
N VAL A 577 18.45 13.53 -32.47
CA VAL A 577 17.14 12.97 -32.07
C VAL A 577 16.41 13.99 -31.17
N ALA A 578 15.08 14.12 -31.24
CA ALA A 578 14.30 15.00 -30.34
C ALA A 578 14.10 14.35 -28.95
N GLY A 579 13.84 15.13 -27.90
CA GLY A 579 13.66 14.61 -26.51
C GLY A 579 14.68 15.13 -25.49
N ALA A 580 14.33 15.03 -24.21
CA ALA A 580 15.16 15.54 -23.11
C ALA A 580 16.27 14.55 -22.71
N VAL A 581 17.34 15.05 -22.09
CA VAL A 581 18.44 14.22 -21.57
C VAL A 581 18.20 13.92 -20.10
N VAL A 582 18.22 12.64 -19.72
CA VAL A 582 18.15 12.20 -18.33
C VAL A 582 19.56 11.96 -17.84
N LEU A 583 19.99 12.70 -16.80
CA LEU A 583 21.32 12.55 -16.22
C LEU A 583 21.31 11.41 -15.19
N THR A 584 21.57 10.18 -15.66
CA THR A 584 21.65 8.98 -14.82
C THR A 584 22.61 7.96 -15.43
N ASP A 585 23.18 7.10 -14.59
CA ASP A 585 23.93 5.90 -14.98
C ASP A 585 23.02 4.65 -15.08
N ASP A 586 21.70 4.83 -14.90
CA ASP A 586 20.75 3.74 -14.97
C ASP A 586 20.65 3.16 -16.39
N VAL A 587 20.52 1.83 -16.46
CA VAL A 587 20.31 1.07 -17.70
C VAL A 587 18.99 1.48 -18.37
N SER A 588 19.02 1.72 -19.69
CA SER A 588 17.82 2.01 -20.48
C SER A 588 16.94 0.77 -20.65
N LEU A 589 15.66 0.94 -20.99
CA LEU A 589 14.75 -0.16 -21.31
C LEU A 589 15.27 -0.96 -22.51
N GLN A 590 15.85 -0.28 -23.51
CA GLN A 590 16.43 -0.90 -24.69
C GLN A 590 17.58 -1.84 -24.32
N ASP A 591 18.54 -1.35 -23.53
CA ASP A 591 19.65 -2.17 -23.05
C ASP A 591 19.14 -3.35 -22.21
N PHE A 592 18.20 -3.09 -21.29
CA PHE A 592 17.58 -4.14 -20.48
C PHE A 592 16.96 -5.24 -21.34
N MET A 593 16.21 -4.87 -22.38
CA MET A 593 15.61 -5.81 -23.31
C MET A 593 16.67 -6.57 -24.12
N GLU A 594 17.72 -5.90 -24.59
CA GLU A 594 18.83 -6.58 -25.27
C GLU A 594 19.51 -7.62 -24.39
N TYR A 595 19.80 -7.28 -23.13
CA TYR A 595 20.40 -8.22 -22.18
C TYR A 595 19.46 -9.40 -21.89
N LEU A 596 18.17 -9.14 -21.66
CA LEU A 596 17.16 -10.18 -21.46
C LEU A 596 17.11 -11.14 -22.65
N ILE A 597 16.99 -10.61 -23.87
CA ILE A 597 16.91 -11.40 -25.10
C ILE A 597 18.17 -12.25 -25.27
N LYS A 598 19.36 -11.64 -25.13
CA LYS A 598 20.66 -12.34 -25.21
C LYS A 598 20.74 -13.50 -24.21
N LEU A 599 20.26 -13.32 -22.98
CA LEU A 599 20.26 -14.37 -21.97
C LEU A 599 19.27 -15.50 -22.31
N CYS A 600 18.06 -15.17 -22.77
CA CYS A 600 17.02 -16.16 -23.11
C CYS A 600 17.42 -17.06 -24.29
N VAL A 601 18.08 -16.51 -25.32
CA VAL A 601 18.47 -17.28 -26.52
C VAL A 601 19.77 -18.07 -26.36
N SER A 602 20.54 -17.81 -25.29
CA SER A 602 21.87 -18.41 -25.08
C SER A 602 21.82 -19.89 -24.71
N LYS A 603 22.86 -20.66 -25.08
CA LYS A 603 23.05 -22.08 -24.69
C LYS A 603 23.05 -22.32 -23.18
N LYS A 604 23.39 -21.32 -22.36
CA LYS A 604 23.39 -21.42 -20.89
C LYS A 604 22.00 -21.28 -20.26
N ALA A 605 20.98 -20.90 -21.03
CA ALA A 605 19.60 -20.78 -20.56
C ALA A 605 19.05 -22.07 -19.94
N GLU A 606 19.55 -23.24 -20.36
CA GLU A 606 19.14 -24.55 -19.81
C GLU A 606 19.60 -24.78 -18.36
N ASN A 607 20.64 -24.07 -17.89
CA ASN A 607 21.19 -24.19 -16.54
C ASN A 607 20.59 -23.20 -15.52
N ILE A 608 19.71 -22.29 -15.96
CA ILE A 608 19.02 -21.31 -15.08
C ILE A 608 17.74 -21.93 -14.46
N LYS A 609 17.47 -23.22 -14.71
CA LYS A 609 16.29 -23.94 -14.22
C LYS A 609 16.12 -23.90 -12.71
#